data_AF-A0A923AHG6-F1
#
_entry.id   AF-A0A923AHG6-F1
#
_cell.length_a   1.000
_cell.length_b   1.000
_cell.length_c   1.000
_cell.angle_alpha   90.00
_cell.angle_beta   90.00
_cell.angle_gamma   90.00
#
_symmetry.space_group_name_H-M   'P 1'
#
loop_
_entity.id
_entity.type
_entity.pdbx_description
1 polymer ?
#
loop_
_entity_poly.entity_id
_entity_poly.type
_entity_poly.pdbx_seq_one_letter_code
_entity_poly.pdbx_strand_id
1 'polypeptide(L)'
;AAVGTHLFFRWSGWWGTPAAFTRSLSGDEPVIVQLAALSTAHRDPALGLDATAPTLATAAEAVRRRYPELAGTPDTFLVTLPANVTADDLPALAALNCGERPYCKFLVWTDAAQAAKAFPLSPTEIATMVFSYLRDRATGYDKPLWNCAVFDRAQPQQCMRRQLIATDSVRSPGPLVPGALPDPIVAQERRQGTPLPKPRALPSPAPSPAIP
;
A
#
# COMPACT_ATOMS: atom_id res chain seq x y z
N ALA A 1 19.87 -46.22 -0.65
CA ALA A 1 20.39 -44.84 -0.59
C ALA A 1 21.60 -44.83 0.35
N ALA A 2 22.77 -44.40 -0.13
CA ALA A 2 23.95 -44.24 0.71
C ALA A 2 24.18 -42.75 0.92
N VAL A 3 24.25 -42.33 2.18
CA VAL A 3 24.62 -40.97 2.55
C VAL A 3 26.13 -40.83 2.38
N GLY A 4 26.57 -39.74 1.75
CA GLY A 4 28.00 -39.45 1.53
C GLY A 4 28.78 -39.15 2.82
N THR A 5 30.03 -38.74 2.68
CA THR A 5 30.88 -38.34 3.81
C THR A 5 30.28 -37.15 4.54
N HIS A 6 29.96 -37.34 5.82
CA HIS A 6 29.51 -36.24 6.68
C HIS A 6 30.73 -35.53 7.26
N LEU A 7 30.78 -34.21 7.11
CA LEU A 7 31.76 -33.37 7.78
C LEU A 7 31.18 -32.93 9.13
N PHE A 8 31.84 -33.32 10.21
CA PHE A 8 31.52 -32.86 11.55
C PHE A 8 32.43 -31.67 11.90
N PHE A 9 31.85 -30.48 11.94
CA PHE A 9 32.54 -29.29 12.39
C PHE A 9 32.46 -29.20 13.91
N ARG A 10 33.62 -29.12 14.57
CA ARG A 10 33.71 -28.78 15.99
C ARG A 10 34.10 -27.32 16.12
N TRP A 11 33.36 -26.57 16.93
CA TRP A 11 33.78 -25.24 17.33
C TRP A 11 34.80 -25.40 18.47
N SER A 12 35.97 -24.77 18.36
CA SER A 12 36.97 -24.81 19.41
C SER A 12 36.63 -23.82 20.53
N GLY A 13 37.03 -24.14 21.75
CA GLY A 13 36.75 -23.31 22.93
C GLY A 13 35.40 -23.61 23.59
N TRP A 14 35.05 -22.78 24.58
CA TRP A 14 33.89 -22.98 25.44
C TRP A 14 32.57 -23.20 24.67
N TRP A 15 32.37 -22.45 23.59
CA TRP A 15 31.15 -22.48 22.79
C TRP A 15 30.90 -23.78 22.01
N GLY A 16 31.92 -24.66 21.90
CA GLY A 16 31.77 -25.99 21.29
C GLY A 16 31.39 -27.09 22.27
N THR A 17 31.19 -26.78 23.56
CA THR A 17 30.89 -27.77 24.60
C THR A 17 29.37 -27.90 24.82
N PRO A 18 28.87 -29.08 25.26
CA PRO A 18 27.46 -29.25 25.59
C PRO A 18 26.94 -28.23 26.60
N ALA A 19 27.78 -27.78 27.53
CA ALA A 19 27.44 -26.81 28.57
C ALA A 19 27.04 -25.43 28.02
N ALA A 20 27.51 -25.06 26.83
CA ALA A 20 27.10 -23.81 26.18
C ALA A 20 25.65 -23.85 25.70
N PHE A 21 25.11 -25.04 25.39
CA PHE A 21 23.75 -25.24 24.88
C PHE A 21 22.70 -25.50 25.97
N THR A 22 23.13 -25.77 27.21
CA THR A 22 22.24 -26.00 28.35
C THR A 22 21.94 -24.73 29.14
N ARG A 23 22.44 -23.57 28.68
CA ARG A 23 22.24 -22.30 29.39
C ARG A 23 20.85 -21.75 29.13
N SER A 24 20.11 -21.43 30.18
CA SER A 24 18.86 -20.67 30.08
C SER A 24 19.18 -19.23 29.70
N LEU A 25 18.60 -18.74 28.61
CA LEU A 25 18.68 -17.34 28.23
C LEU A 25 17.95 -16.49 29.28
N SER A 26 18.60 -15.46 29.81
CA SER A 26 17.88 -14.40 30.51
C SER A 26 17.06 -13.63 29.47
N GLY A 27 15.76 -13.43 29.72
CA GLY A 27 14.89 -12.66 28.82
C GLY A 27 15.24 -11.17 28.76
N ASP A 28 16.14 -10.72 29.63
CA ASP A 28 16.57 -9.33 29.72
C ASP A 28 17.67 -9.04 28.70
N GLU A 29 17.27 -8.60 27.51
CA GLU A 29 18.20 -8.03 26.53
C GLU A 29 18.52 -6.58 26.90
N PRO A 30 19.80 -6.15 26.89
CA PRO A 30 20.16 -4.79 27.23
C PRO A 30 19.63 -3.78 26.22
N VAL A 31 19.21 -2.62 26.71
CA VAL A 31 18.88 -1.47 25.87
C VAL A 31 20.16 -0.88 25.28
N ILE A 32 20.39 -1.10 23.99
CA ILE A 32 21.53 -0.53 23.25
C ILE A 32 21.05 0.72 22.51
N VAL A 33 21.32 1.88 23.06
CA VAL A 33 20.90 3.20 22.53
C VAL A 33 21.21 3.37 21.04
N GLN A 34 22.37 2.90 20.58
CA GLN A 34 22.80 3.03 19.18
C GLN A 34 21.87 2.29 18.19
N LEU A 35 21.11 1.30 18.68
CA LEU A 35 20.15 0.52 17.89
C LEU A 35 18.72 1.09 17.95
N ALA A 36 18.46 2.15 18.72
CA ALA A 36 17.13 2.75 18.87
C ALA A 36 16.52 3.27 17.55
N ALA A 37 17.37 3.60 16.57
CA ALA A 37 16.97 3.97 15.22
C ALA A 37 16.46 2.77 14.40
N LEU A 38 16.96 1.56 14.67
CA LEU A 38 16.66 0.34 13.92
C LEU A 38 15.53 -0.48 14.55
N SER A 39 15.41 -0.45 15.89
CA SER A 39 14.40 -1.21 16.63
C SER A 39 13.81 -0.37 17.75
N THR A 40 12.48 -0.44 17.89
CA THR A 40 11.74 0.22 18.97
C THR A 40 12.02 -0.40 20.34
N ALA A 41 12.46 -1.66 20.39
CA ALA A 41 12.78 -2.36 21.63
C ALA A 41 13.95 -1.74 22.41
N HIS A 42 14.79 -0.93 21.75
CA HIS A 42 15.90 -0.21 22.38
C HIS A 42 15.60 1.28 22.63
N ARG A 43 14.34 1.71 22.53
CA ARG A 43 13.91 3.06 22.93
C ARG A 43 13.45 3.01 24.38
N ASP A 44 14.35 3.40 25.30
CA ASP A 44 14.01 3.50 26.72
C ASP A 44 13.78 4.98 27.11
N PRO A 45 12.54 5.37 27.43
CA PRO A 45 12.23 6.73 27.84
C PRO A 45 12.92 7.13 29.15
N ALA A 46 13.34 6.18 30.00
CA ALA A 46 14.07 6.46 31.23
C ALA A 46 15.50 6.97 31.00
N LEU A 47 16.09 6.68 29.82
CA LEU A 47 17.42 7.17 29.46
C LEU A 47 17.39 8.62 28.92
N GLY A 48 16.22 9.26 28.79
CA GLY A 48 16.09 10.67 28.43
C GLY A 48 16.59 11.02 27.03
N LEU A 49 16.85 10.03 26.18
CA LEU A 49 17.39 10.18 24.82
C LEU A 49 16.30 10.43 23.77
N ASP A 50 15.02 10.41 24.18
CA ASP A 50 13.89 10.84 23.34
C ASP A 50 13.86 12.36 23.10
N ALA A 51 14.78 13.13 23.70
CA ALA A 51 14.81 14.60 23.58
C ALA A 51 15.18 15.13 22.18
N THR A 52 15.62 14.28 21.25
CA THR A 52 16.04 14.72 19.90
C THR A 52 15.23 14.10 18.76
N ALA A 53 14.30 13.18 19.05
CA ALA A 53 13.33 12.75 18.05
C ALA A 53 12.22 13.82 18.00
N PRO A 54 12.00 14.52 16.87
CA PRO A 54 10.89 15.45 16.76
C PRO A 54 9.58 14.73 17.09
N THR A 55 8.87 15.25 18.09
CA THR A 55 7.53 14.76 18.43
C THR A 55 6.60 14.90 17.23
N LEU A 56 5.52 14.12 17.19
CA LEU A 56 4.53 14.24 16.12
C LEU A 56 3.92 15.66 16.03
N ALA A 57 3.80 16.36 17.16
CA ALA A 57 3.38 17.76 17.19
C ALA A 57 4.38 18.69 16.50
N THR A 58 5.68 18.48 16.71
CA THR A 58 6.75 19.20 16.02
C THR A 58 6.74 18.91 14.52
N ALA A 59 6.53 17.64 14.13
CA ALA A 59 6.39 17.25 12.73
C ALA A 59 5.15 17.92 12.08
N ALA A 60 4.02 17.96 12.78
CA ALA A 60 2.82 18.65 12.31
C ALA A 60 3.07 20.16 12.09
N GLU A 61 3.77 20.81 13.01
CA GLU A 61 4.15 22.23 12.85
C GLU A 61 5.08 22.44 11.65
N ALA A 62 6.07 21.58 11.46
CA ALA A 62 6.95 21.62 10.29
C ALA A 62 6.17 21.45 8.98
N VAL A 63 5.19 20.54 8.95
CA VAL A 63 4.30 20.33 7.80
C VAL A 63 3.50 21.60 7.52
N ARG A 64 2.82 22.20 8.50
CA ARG A 64 2.04 23.45 8.31
C ARG A 64 2.88 24.59 7.75
N ARG A 65 4.12 24.74 8.25
CA ARG A 65 5.04 25.78 7.76
C ARG A 65 5.50 25.54 6.33
N ARG A 66 5.74 24.28 5.97
CA ARG A 66 6.31 23.90 4.67
C ARG A 66 5.26 23.77 3.57
N TYR A 67 4.06 23.33 3.94
CA TYR A 67 2.94 23.00 3.08
C TYR A 67 1.70 23.75 3.60
N PRO A 68 1.59 25.06 3.32
CA PRO A 68 0.41 25.82 3.69
C PRO A 68 -0.81 25.28 2.94
N GLU A 69 -2.00 25.62 3.44
CA GLU A 69 -3.25 25.36 2.75
C GLU A 69 -3.21 25.91 1.34
N LEU A 70 -3.69 25.11 0.39
CA LEU A 70 -3.66 25.52 -1.00
C LEU A 70 -4.67 26.67 -1.22
N ALA A 71 -4.20 27.75 -1.84
CA ALA A 71 -5.04 28.89 -2.19
C ALA A 71 -6.23 28.43 -3.06
N GLY A 72 -7.45 28.77 -2.63
CA GLY A 72 -8.69 28.35 -3.30
C GLY A 72 -9.29 27.02 -2.79
N THR A 73 -8.54 26.24 -1.99
CA THR A 73 -9.04 25.04 -1.29
C THR A 73 -8.52 25.04 0.15
N PRO A 74 -9.06 25.90 1.03
CA PRO A 74 -8.50 26.17 2.36
C PRO A 74 -8.52 24.96 3.30
N ASP A 75 -9.18 23.86 2.94
CA ASP A 75 -9.25 22.64 3.74
C ASP A 75 -8.44 21.49 3.13
N THR A 76 -7.47 21.79 2.26
CA THR A 76 -6.66 20.76 1.61
C THR A 76 -5.16 21.01 1.74
N PHE A 77 -4.46 19.98 2.18
CA PHE A 77 -3.02 19.93 2.35
C PHE A 77 -2.43 18.92 1.36
N LEU A 78 -1.44 19.36 0.59
CA LEU A 78 -0.64 18.53 -0.31
C LEU A 78 0.77 18.45 0.28
N VAL A 79 1.15 17.27 0.76
CA VAL A 79 2.32 17.09 1.61
C VAL A 79 3.28 16.08 1.01
N THR A 80 4.57 16.31 1.12
CA THR A 80 5.58 15.27 0.92
C THR A 80 5.96 14.69 2.28
N LEU A 81 6.03 13.37 2.39
CA LEU A 81 6.27 12.63 3.62
C LEU A 81 7.56 13.14 4.30
N PRO A 82 7.48 13.68 5.53
CA PRO A 82 8.68 14.06 6.27
C PRO A 82 9.53 12.82 6.59
N ALA A 83 10.85 12.96 6.56
CA ALA A 83 11.78 11.83 6.68
C ALA A 83 11.67 11.03 8.01
N ASN A 84 11.09 11.64 9.04
CA ASN A 84 10.95 11.10 10.39
C ASN A 84 9.53 10.61 10.72
N VAL A 85 8.64 10.54 9.73
CA VAL A 85 7.24 10.13 9.91
C VAL A 85 7.04 8.76 9.28
N THR A 86 6.56 7.79 10.07
CA THR A 86 6.26 6.45 9.56
C THR A 86 4.83 6.37 9.01
N ALA A 87 4.51 5.28 8.30
CA ALA A 87 3.17 5.06 7.77
C ALA A 87 2.09 5.03 8.87
N ASP A 88 2.42 4.56 10.07
CA ASP A 88 1.49 4.48 11.21
C ASP A 88 1.26 5.83 11.89
N ASP A 89 2.19 6.77 11.75
CA ASP A 89 2.06 8.12 12.31
C ASP A 89 1.13 9.03 11.47
N LEU A 90 0.90 8.67 10.20
CA LEU A 90 0.19 9.49 9.22
C LEU A 90 -1.24 9.90 9.63
N PRO A 91 -2.09 9.02 10.21
CA PRO A 91 -3.41 9.43 10.67
C PRO A 91 -3.36 10.49 11.76
N ALA A 92 -2.45 10.34 12.72
CA ALA A 92 -2.30 11.29 13.81
C ALA A 92 -1.68 12.61 13.31
N LEU A 93 -0.74 12.55 12.36
CA LEU A 93 -0.20 13.73 11.68
C LEU A 93 -1.30 14.47 10.91
N ALA A 94 -2.15 13.76 10.17
CA ALA A 94 -3.27 14.33 9.44
C ALA A 94 -4.28 14.98 10.39
N ALA A 95 -4.63 14.32 11.50
CA ALA A 95 -5.53 14.87 12.51
C ALA A 95 -5.00 16.18 13.11
N LEU A 96 -3.69 16.24 13.43
CA LEU A 96 -3.05 17.45 13.96
C LEU A 96 -3.00 18.61 12.95
N ASN A 97 -2.88 18.33 11.65
CA ASN A 97 -2.90 19.36 10.61
C ASN A 97 -4.32 19.82 10.28
N CYS A 98 -5.29 18.90 10.29
CA CYS A 98 -6.70 19.22 10.06
C CYS A 98 -7.34 20.00 11.21
N GLY A 99 -6.85 19.84 12.44
CA GLY A 99 -7.37 20.53 13.62
C GLY A 99 -8.88 20.32 13.80
N GLU A 100 -9.62 21.41 14.03
CA GLU A 100 -11.07 21.39 14.25
C GLU A 100 -11.91 21.54 12.98
N ARG A 101 -11.29 21.54 11.80
CA ARG A 101 -12.04 21.75 10.55
C ARG A 101 -13.06 20.63 10.33
N PRO A 102 -14.32 20.96 10.00
CA PRO A 102 -15.35 19.96 9.74
C PRO A 102 -15.09 19.20 8.44
N TYR A 103 -14.42 19.86 7.48
CA TYR A 103 -13.93 19.28 6.24
C TYR A 103 -12.41 19.41 6.19
N CYS A 104 -11.69 18.34 5.85
CA CYS A 104 -10.25 18.40 5.65
C CYS A 104 -9.76 17.27 4.76
N LYS A 105 -8.90 17.59 3.79
CA LYS A 105 -8.17 16.65 2.95
C LYS A 105 -6.69 16.76 3.21
N PHE A 106 -6.05 15.67 3.58
CA PHE A 106 -4.61 15.61 3.80
C PHE A 106 -4.04 14.51 2.91
N LEU A 107 -3.31 14.91 1.87
CA LEU A 107 -2.81 14.02 0.81
C LEU A 107 -1.29 14.01 0.86
N VAL A 108 -0.69 12.82 0.79
CA VAL A 108 0.75 12.64 1.02
C VAL A 108 1.40 11.83 -0.10
N TRP A 109 2.58 12.28 -0.51
CA TRP A 109 3.49 11.61 -1.44
C TRP A 109 4.84 11.35 -0.78
N THR A 110 5.57 10.32 -1.20
CA THR A 110 6.96 10.10 -0.75
C THR A 110 7.97 10.94 -1.52
N ASP A 111 7.70 11.23 -2.79
CA ASP A 111 8.59 11.98 -3.69
C ASP A 111 7.99 13.35 -4.04
N ALA A 112 8.75 14.41 -3.77
CA ALA A 112 8.35 15.78 -4.07
C ALA A 112 8.24 16.07 -5.58
N ALA A 113 8.94 15.30 -6.43
CA ALA A 113 8.82 15.43 -7.88
C ALA A 113 7.50 14.87 -8.42
N GLN A 114 6.88 13.94 -7.68
CA GLN A 114 5.60 13.31 -8.02
C GLN A 114 4.43 13.88 -7.21
N ALA A 115 4.73 14.74 -6.22
CA ALA A 115 3.74 15.36 -5.37
C ALA A 115 2.96 16.43 -6.13
N ALA A 116 1.64 16.42 -5.94
CA ALA A 116 0.80 17.46 -6.47
C ALA A 116 1.08 18.80 -5.81
N LYS A 117 0.99 19.86 -6.62
CA LYS A 117 1.21 21.24 -6.16
C LYS A 117 -0.06 22.08 -6.20
N ALA A 118 -1.06 21.64 -6.94
CA ALA A 118 -2.34 22.32 -7.08
C ALA A 118 -3.43 21.33 -7.50
N PHE A 119 -4.69 21.77 -7.48
CA PHE A 119 -5.80 21.07 -8.09
C PHE A 119 -6.11 21.60 -9.50
N PRO A 120 -6.69 20.78 -10.39
CA PRO A 120 -7.02 19.36 -10.21
C PRO A 120 -5.80 18.43 -10.25
N LEU A 121 -5.87 17.29 -9.55
CA LEU A 121 -4.79 16.29 -9.56
C LEU A 121 -4.76 15.55 -10.90
N SER A 122 -3.57 15.36 -11.46
CA SER A 122 -3.34 14.50 -12.62
C SER A 122 -3.44 13.01 -12.25
N PRO A 123 -3.70 12.11 -13.23
CA PRO A 123 -3.73 10.68 -12.99
C PRO A 123 -2.43 10.14 -12.37
N THR A 124 -1.29 10.70 -12.78
CA THR A 124 0.03 10.32 -12.26
C THR A 124 0.17 10.70 -10.79
N GLU A 125 -0.19 11.93 -10.41
CA GLU A 125 -0.15 12.37 -9.01
C GLU A 125 -1.10 11.54 -8.13
N ILE A 126 -2.28 11.19 -8.63
CA ILE A 126 -3.20 10.30 -7.90
C ILE A 126 -2.59 8.90 -7.71
N ALA A 127 -1.97 8.35 -8.75
CA ALA A 127 -1.41 7.00 -8.73
C ALA A 127 -0.18 6.87 -7.81
N THR A 128 0.59 7.93 -7.63
CA THR A 128 1.80 7.97 -6.80
C THR A 128 1.56 8.42 -5.36
N MET A 129 0.32 8.82 -5.05
CA MET A 129 -0.08 9.16 -3.69
C MET A 129 0.06 7.95 -2.78
N VAL A 130 0.64 8.14 -1.58
CA VAL A 130 0.91 7.06 -0.63
C VAL A 130 -0.05 7.03 0.54
N PHE A 131 -0.66 8.18 0.86
CA PHE A 131 -1.64 8.30 1.94
C PHE A 131 -2.65 9.41 1.65
N SER A 132 -3.91 9.16 2.01
CA SER A 132 -4.99 10.11 1.89
C SER A 132 -5.86 10.03 3.13
N TYR A 133 -6.14 11.18 3.71
CA TYR A 133 -7.07 11.32 4.81
C TYR A 133 -8.13 12.33 4.41
N LEU A 134 -9.40 11.95 4.59
CA LEU A 134 -10.53 12.82 4.38
C LEU A 134 -11.38 12.80 5.65
N ARG A 135 -11.61 14.00 6.18
CA ARG A 135 -12.63 14.30 7.17
C ARG A 135 -13.72 15.11 6.50
N ASP A 136 -14.95 14.69 6.71
CA ASP A 136 -16.18 15.38 6.39
C ASP A 136 -17.22 15.01 7.46
N ARG A 137 -17.34 15.88 8.47
CA ARG A 137 -18.27 15.69 9.60
C ARG A 137 -19.73 15.76 9.15
N ALA A 138 -20.05 16.38 8.02
CA ALA A 138 -21.44 16.47 7.54
C ALA A 138 -21.95 15.10 7.05
N THR A 139 -21.06 14.29 6.47
CA THR A 139 -21.38 12.93 6.00
C THR A 139 -20.94 11.82 6.95
N GLY A 140 -20.30 12.17 8.06
CA GLY A 140 -19.71 11.21 9.00
C GLY A 140 -18.49 10.48 8.42
N TYR A 141 -17.86 11.03 7.38
CA TYR A 141 -16.68 10.45 6.77
C TYR A 141 -15.44 10.93 7.52
N ASP A 142 -14.71 10.03 8.16
CA ASP A 142 -13.41 10.32 8.76
C ASP A 142 -12.55 9.07 8.58
N LYS A 143 -11.74 9.03 7.51
CA LYS A 143 -10.99 7.83 7.13
C LYS A 143 -9.58 8.14 6.63
N PRO A 144 -8.56 7.49 7.24
CA PRO A 144 -7.23 7.37 6.64
C PRO A 144 -7.18 6.17 5.69
N LEU A 145 -6.58 6.36 4.52
CA LEU A 145 -6.33 5.33 3.52
C LEU A 145 -4.87 5.36 3.07
N TRP A 146 -4.27 4.20 2.89
CA TRP A 146 -2.88 4.01 2.47
C TRP A 146 -2.82 3.37 1.10
N ASN A 147 -1.78 3.69 0.34
CA ASN A 147 -1.42 2.91 -0.83
C ASN A 147 -0.80 1.59 -0.38
N CYS A 148 -1.60 0.51 -0.38
CA CYS A 148 -1.15 -0.80 0.09
C CYS A 148 -0.11 -1.49 -0.80
N ALA A 149 0.22 -0.92 -1.96
CA ALA A 149 1.40 -1.36 -2.73
C ALA A 149 2.71 -0.80 -2.15
N VAL A 150 2.64 0.26 -1.34
CA VAL A 150 3.78 0.91 -0.68
C VAL A 150 3.84 0.56 0.81
N PHE A 151 2.69 0.60 1.49
CA PHE A 151 2.57 0.30 2.92
C PHE A 151 1.59 -0.85 3.13
N ASP A 152 2.09 -2.05 3.40
CA ASP A 152 1.23 -3.21 3.62
C ASP A 152 0.30 -3.03 4.84
N ARG A 153 -0.97 -3.45 4.70
CA ARG A 153 -1.99 -3.33 5.75
C ARG A 153 -2.80 -4.62 5.85
N ALA A 154 -3.01 -5.07 7.08
CA ALA A 154 -3.83 -6.25 7.36
C ALA A 154 -5.31 -6.08 6.98
N GLN A 155 -5.80 -4.85 6.97
CA GLN A 155 -7.21 -4.52 6.75
C GLN A 155 -7.43 -3.94 5.35
N PRO A 156 -8.16 -4.64 4.45
CA PRO A 156 -8.38 -4.15 3.09
C PRO A 156 -9.11 -2.80 3.03
N GLN A 157 -9.96 -2.51 4.02
CA GLN A 157 -10.63 -1.19 4.12
C GLN A 157 -9.68 -0.01 4.39
N GLN A 158 -8.43 -0.26 4.80
CA GLN A 158 -7.41 0.77 4.97
C GLN A 158 -6.67 1.04 3.65
N CYS A 159 -6.88 0.22 2.62
CA CYS A 159 -6.24 0.40 1.33
C CYS A 159 -7.01 1.39 0.47
N MET A 160 -6.27 2.28 -0.18
CA MET A 160 -6.79 3.06 -1.28
C MET A 160 -7.32 2.14 -2.38
N ARG A 161 -8.44 2.53 -2.98
CA ARG A 161 -8.93 1.86 -4.18
C ARG A 161 -8.02 2.23 -5.34
N ARG A 162 -7.40 1.24 -5.98
CA ARG A 162 -6.66 1.44 -7.23
C ARG A 162 -7.65 1.93 -8.28
N GLN A 163 -7.42 3.12 -8.80
CA GLN A 163 -8.04 3.52 -10.06
C GLN A 163 -7.35 2.69 -11.14
N LEU A 164 -8.02 1.65 -11.60
CA LEU A 164 -7.62 0.99 -12.84
C LEU A 164 -7.85 2.04 -13.93
N ILE A 165 -6.79 2.75 -14.31
CA ILE A 165 -6.81 3.56 -15.51
C ILE A 165 -7.03 2.54 -16.63
N ALA A 166 -8.24 2.52 -17.19
CA ALA A 166 -8.46 1.86 -18.46
C ALA A 166 -7.57 2.60 -19.45
N THR A 167 -6.41 2.02 -19.78
CA THR A 167 -5.71 2.42 -20.99
C THR A 167 -6.65 2.04 -22.12
N ASP A 168 -7.47 3.00 -22.53
CA ASP A 168 -8.04 3.00 -23.86
C ASP A 168 -6.83 2.88 -24.79
N SER A 169 -6.63 1.67 -25.30
CA SER A 169 -5.71 1.41 -26.38
C SER A 169 -6.15 2.33 -27.51
N VAL A 170 -5.44 3.46 -27.67
CA VAL A 170 -5.59 4.35 -28.80
C VAL A 170 -5.33 3.49 -30.03
N ARG A 171 -6.42 3.05 -30.66
CA ARG A 171 -6.38 2.49 -31.99
C ARG A 171 -5.98 3.68 -32.86
N SER A 172 -4.68 3.79 -33.11
CA SER A 172 -4.13 4.78 -34.03
C SER A 172 -4.98 4.72 -35.31
N PRO A 173 -5.58 5.82 -35.77
CA PRO A 173 -6.19 5.82 -37.08
C PRO A 173 -5.05 5.54 -38.06
N GLY A 174 -5.10 4.38 -38.72
CA GLY A 174 -4.18 4.10 -39.82
C GLY A 174 -4.25 5.24 -40.84
N PRO A 175 -3.16 5.51 -41.58
CA PRO A 175 -3.15 6.59 -42.55
C PRO A 175 -4.35 6.45 -43.50
N LEU A 176 -5.13 7.51 -43.66
CA LEU A 176 -6.13 7.59 -44.72
C LEU A 176 -5.36 7.59 -46.04
N VAL A 177 -5.32 6.44 -46.71
CA VAL A 177 -4.87 6.34 -48.09
C VAL A 177 -6.02 6.85 -48.96
N PRO A 178 -5.86 7.97 -49.70
CA PRO A 178 -6.87 8.41 -50.64
C PRO A 178 -6.74 7.58 -51.92
N GLY A 179 -7.81 6.88 -52.29
CA GLY A 179 -7.97 6.30 -53.62
C GLY A 179 -7.94 4.78 -53.66
N ALA A 180 -9.09 4.16 -53.42
CA ALA A 180 -9.50 2.95 -54.14
C ALA A 180 -11.03 2.91 -54.11
N LEU A 181 -11.64 3.06 -55.29
CA LEU A 181 -13.06 2.80 -55.50
C LEU A 181 -13.37 1.34 -55.06
N PRO A 182 -14.43 1.08 -54.30
CA PRO A 182 -14.84 -0.30 -54.04
C PRO A 182 -15.48 -0.92 -55.28
N ASP A 183 -14.98 -2.09 -55.68
CA ASP A 183 -15.61 -2.95 -56.67
C ASP A 183 -17.05 -3.33 -56.25
N PRO A 184 -17.99 -3.51 -57.20
CA PRO A 184 -19.35 -3.88 -56.86
C PRO A 184 -19.42 -5.28 -56.25
N ILE A 185 -20.20 -5.34 -55.18
CA ILE A 185 -20.45 -6.47 -54.29
C ILE A 185 -20.97 -7.67 -55.09
N VAL A 186 -20.16 -8.74 -55.16
CA VAL A 186 -20.66 -10.07 -55.53
C VAL A 186 -21.42 -10.62 -54.33
N ALA A 187 -22.73 -10.78 -54.50
CA ALA A 187 -23.62 -11.41 -53.53
C ALA A 187 -23.20 -12.86 -53.29
N GLN A 188 -22.72 -13.18 -52.09
CA GLN A 188 -22.62 -14.56 -51.63
C GLN A 188 -23.83 -14.92 -50.78
N GLU A 189 -24.58 -15.90 -51.29
CA GLU A 189 -25.77 -16.47 -50.71
C GLU A 189 -25.59 -17.00 -49.28
N ARG A 190 -26.62 -16.70 -48.50
CA ARG A 190 -27.00 -17.26 -47.20
C ARG A 190 -26.94 -18.80 -47.22
N ARG A 191 -25.97 -19.42 -46.55
CA ARG A 191 -26.08 -20.84 -46.11
C ARG A 191 -26.37 -20.92 -44.61
N GLN A 192 -27.36 -21.74 -44.33
CA GLN A 192 -28.05 -21.92 -43.07
C GLN A 192 -27.21 -22.71 -42.05
N GLY A 193 -27.40 -22.34 -40.78
CA GLY A 193 -27.32 -23.12 -39.54
C GLY A 193 -26.52 -24.43 -39.46
N THR A 194 -25.65 -24.50 -38.45
CA THR A 194 -25.37 -25.74 -37.73
C THR A 194 -25.33 -25.45 -36.22
N PRO A 195 -26.08 -26.17 -35.35
CA PRO A 195 -26.22 -25.82 -33.93
C PRO A 195 -25.03 -26.33 -33.09
N LEU A 196 -24.67 -25.59 -32.04
CA LEU A 196 -23.72 -26.03 -31.01
C LEU A 196 -24.30 -27.19 -30.16
N PRO A 197 -23.47 -28.17 -29.75
CA PRO A 197 -23.89 -29.25 -28.86
C PRO A 197 -24.11 -28.80 -27.40
N LYS A 198 -25.17 -29.33 -26.77
CA LYS A 198 -25.52 -29.11 -25.36
C LYS A 198 -24.56 -29.84 -24.40
N PRO A 199 -24.18 -29.25 -23.25
CA PRO A 199 -23.46 -29.96 -22.19
C PRO A 199 -24.34 -31.00 -21.50
N ARG A 200 -23.76 -32.17 -21.21
CA ARG A 200 -24.39 -33.29 -20.50
C ARG A 200 -24.48 -32.99 -19.01
N ALA A 201 -25.68 -33.09 -18.44
CA ALA A 201 -25.91 -33.00 -16.99
C ALA A 201 -25.31 -34.22 -16.27
N LEU A 202 -24.62 -33.96 -15.16
CA LEU A 202 -24.16 -34.97 -14.21
C LEU A 202 -25.34 -35.41 -13.31
N PRO A 203 -25.53 -36.72 -13.05
CA PRO A 203 -26.56 -37.18 -12.13
C PRO A 203 -26.20 -36.85 -10.67
N SER A 204 -27.20 -36.41 -9.90
CA SER A 204 -27.10 -36.20 -8.45
C SER A 204 -26.92 -37.52 -7.69
N PRO A 205 -26.10 -37.57 -6.62
CA PRO A 205 -26.07 -38.73 -5.72
C PRO A 205 -27.31 -38.77 -4.82
N ALA A 206 -27.89 -39.97 -4.71
CA ALA A 206 -29.03 -40.31 -3.85
C ALA A 206 -28.63 -40.40 -2.36
N PRO A 207 -29.58 -40.27 -1.41
CA PRO A 207 -29.31 -40.18 0.03
C PRO A 207 -28.85 -41.50 0.68
N SER A 208 -28.05 -41.36 1.73
CA SER A 208 -27.52 -42.47 2.55
C SER A 208 -28.60 -43.22 3.31
N PRO A 209 -28.49 -44.56 3.47
CA PRO A 209 -29.34 -45.30 4.38
C PRO A 209 -28.89 -45.09 5.84
N ALA A 210 -29.84 -44.74 6.70
CA ALA A 210 -29.74 -44.90 8.14
C ALA A 210 -29.88 -46.39 8.49
N ILE A 211 -29.06 -46.86 9.44
CA ILE A 211 -29.21 -48.18 10.08
C ILE A 211 -29.06 -47.96 11.60
N PRO A 212 -29.91 -48.61 12.42
CA PRO A 212 -30.14 -48.34 13.86
C PRO A 212 -28.97 -48.61 14.80
#